data_AF-A0AAE2YIH2-F1
#
_entry.id   AF-A0AAE2YIH2-F1
#
_cell.length_a   1.000
_cell.length_b   1.000
_cell.length_c   1.000
_cell.angle_alpha   90.00
_cell.angle_beta   90.00
_cell.angle_gamma   90.00
#
_symmetry.space_group_name_H-M   'P 1'
#
loop_
_entity.id
_entity.type
_entity.pdbx_description
1 polymer ?
#
loop_
_entity_poly.entity_id
_entity_poly.type
_entity_poly.pdbx_seq_one_letter_code
_entity_poly.pdbx_strand_id
1 'polypeptide(L)'
;VWDCNEKSLDGFNPEIGWIRVDLRRLFHIHRVYELKRRRLQSKASRKQSLRRVLEKYSNREKNRAKDFIHKVTRVIAEAFRGYVHGFEDLNKEKMFRKSRNHNRKIAKSDWRTIISLMSYKSRVRLLNPHNSSRRCSSGMVNAPKGALYECKSCGLKIDRQLNACLNLYLQVEGLPPSQKLFNELVRGWGGFALTGGEADAGSDEPVRSFKACEPQGLSMDQHLPILSLEPFG
;
A
#
# COMPACT_ATOMS: atom_id res chain seq x y z
N VAL A 1 0.00 -3.27 10.07
CA VAL A 1 -0.17 -1.87 9.62
C VAL A 1 -0.22 -1.80 8.10
N TRP A 2 -0.72 -0.70 7.52
CA TRP A 2 -0.95 -0.53 6.09
C TRP A 2 -0.55 0.86 5.60
N ASP A 3 0.29 0.91 4.57
CA ASP A 3 0.66 2.08 3.76
C ASP A 3 -0.08 2.07 2.41
N CYS A 4 -0.71 3.19 2.07
CA CYS A 4 -1.55 3.32 0.89
C CYS A 4 -0.81 4.03 -0.25
N ASN A 5 -0.58 3.32 -1.37
CA ASN A 5 0.11 3.85 -2.54
C ASN A 5 -0.82 4.05 -3.77
N GLU A 6 -0.28 4.53 -4.90
CA GLU A 6 -1.06 4.79 -6.14
C GLU A 6 -1.61 3.48 -6.76
N LYS A 7 -0.86 2.38 -6.63
CA LYS A 7 -1.15 1.09 -7.28
C LYS A 7 -1.03 -0.10 -6.34
N SER A 8 -0.74 0.12 -5.07
CA SER A 8 -0.64 -0.94 -4.07
C SER A 8 -1.15 -0.47 -2.73
N LEU A 9 -1.60 -1.43 -1.93
CA LEU A 9 -1.77 -1.28 -0.49
C LEU A 9 -0.75 -2.21 0.16
N ASP A 10 0.28 -1.62 0.74
CA ASP A 10 1.43 -2.32 1.30
C ASP A 10 1.20 -2.44 2.81
N GLY A 11 1.54 -3.57 3.42
CA GLY A 11 1.27 -3.82 4.84
C GLY A 11 2.41 -4.58 5.50
N PHE A 12 2.50 -4.50 6.82
CA PHE A 12 3.47 -5.25 7.60
C PHE A 12 2.83 -5.86 8.84
N ASN A 13 3.19 -7.11 9.09
CA ASN A 13 2.86 -7.89 10.28
C ASN A 13 4.14 -8.64 10.71
N PRO A 14 4.51 -8.67 12.00
CA PRO A 14 5.75 -9.30 12.45
C PRO A 14 5.79 -10.83 12.28
N GLU A 15 4.64 -11.51 12.31
CA GLU A 15 4.51 -12.96 12.15
C GLU A 15 4.50 -13.37 10.67
N ILE A 16 3.94 -12.52 9.82
CA ILE A 16 3.68 -12.81 8.39
C ILE A 16 4.68 -12.10 7.46
N GLY A 17 5.28 -11.00 7.90
CA GLY A 17 6.17 -10.17 7.10
C GLY A 17 5.47 -9.07 6.29
N TRP A 18 6.11 -8.68 5.18
CA TRP A 18 5.59 -7.67 4.26
C TRP A 18 4.41 -8.21 3.46
N ILE A 19 3.38 -7.41 3.24
CA ILE A 19 2.16 -7.78 2.53
C ILE A 19 1.94 -6.77 1.41
N ARG A 20 1.62 -7.20 0.18
CA ARG A 20 1.38 -6.29 -0.94
C ARG A 20 0.11 -6.63 -1.70
N VAL A 21 -0.89 -5.78 -1.56
CA VAL A 21 -2.16 -5.91 -2.27
C VAL A 21 -2.13 -5.05 -3.54
N ASP A 22 -2.40 -5.68 -4.68
CA ASP A 22 -2.39 -5.00 -5.99
C ASP A 22 -3.66 -4.16 -6.20
N LEU A 23 -3.49 -2.86 -6.45
CA LEU A 23 -4.56 -1.92 -6.79
C LEU A 23 -4.49 -1.43 -8.25
N ARG A 24 -3.68 -2.08 -9.12
CA ARG A 24 -3.59 -1.73 -10.56
C ARG A 24 -4.95 -1.79 -11.25
N ARG A 25 -5.81 -2.75 -10.90
CA ARG A 25 -7.17 -2.84 -11.44
C ARG A 25 -8.01 -1.61 -11.07
N LEU A 26 -7.93 -1.14 -9.83
CA LEU A 26 -8.58 0.10 -9.39
C LEU A 26 -8.09 1.30 -10.19
N PHE A 27 -6.77 1.44 -10.32
CA PHE A 27 -6.16 2.49 -11.13
C PHE A 27 -6.64 2.44 -12.59
N HIS A 28 -6.73 1.24 -13.17
CA HIS A 28 -7.22 1.04 -14.53
C HIS A 28 -8.69 1.46 -14.69
N ILE A 29 -9.56 1.12 -13.72
CA ILE A 29 -10.96 1.58 -13.69
C ILE A 29 -11.00 3.11 -13.78
N HIS A 30 -10.29 3.81 -12.89
CA HIS A 30 -10.27 5.28 -12.92
C HIS A 30 -9.76 5.82 -14.25
N ARG A 31 -8.70 5.21 -14.79
CA ARG A 31 -8.09 5.66 -16.03
C ARG A 31 -9.05 5.53 -17.23
N VAL A 32 -9.71 4.38 -17.37
CA VAL A 32 -10.65 4.12 -18.47
C VAL A 32 -11.83 5.09 -18.43
N TYR A 33 -12.44 5.28 -17.25
CA TYR A 33 -13.60 6.17 -17.12
C TYR A 33 -13.22 7.65 -17.24
N GLU A 34 -12.04 8.06 -16.76
CA GLU A 34 -11.49 9.40 -17.02
C GLU A 34 -11.39 9.67 -18.52
N LEU A 35 -10.80 8.74 -19.30
CA LEU A 35 -10.65 8.91 -20.75
C LEU A 35 -12.00 8.98 -21.46
N LYS A 36 -12.97 8.14 -21.06
CA LYS A 36 -14.35 8.19 -21.58
C LYS A 36 -15.00 9.55 -21.31
N ARG A 37 -14.92 10.05 -20.08
CA ARG A 37 -15.49 11.36 -19.72
C ARG A 37 -14.79 12.52 -20.42
N ARG A 38 -13.46 12.48 -20.56
CA ARG A 38 -12.70 13.54 -21.23
C ARG A 38 -13.11 13.72 -22.70
N ARG A 39 -13.31 12.61 -23.42
CA ARG A 39 -13.79 12.61 -24.82
C ARG A 39 -15.21 13.18 -24.95
N LEU A 40 -16.04 13.01 -23.92
CA LEU A 40 -17.41 13.53 -23.91
C LEU A 40 -17.45 14.99 -23.47
N GLN A 41 -16.62 15.40 -22.51
CA GLN A 41 -16.52 16.78 -22.03
C GLN A 41 -16.15 17.76 -23.16
N SER A 42 -15.25 17.36 -24.07
CA SER A 42 -14.89 18.20 -25.23
C SER A 42 -16.07 18.46 -26.19
N LYS A 43 -17.11 17.60 -26.15
CA LYS A 43 -18.32 17.72 -26.98
C LYS A 43 -19.53 18.27 -26.20
N ALA A 44 -19.52 18.13 -24.87
CA ALA A 44 -20.63 18.47 -23.99
C ALA A 44 -20.87 19.99 -23.86
N SER A 45 -19.86 20.83 -24.12
CA SER A 45 -20.04 22.28 -24.17
C SER A 45 -21.05 22.73 -25.23
N ARG A 46 -21.27 21.91 -26.27
CA ARG A 46 -22.18 22.21 -27.39
C ARG A 46 -23.51 21.44 -27.32
N LYS A 47 -23.65 20.48 -26.40
CA LYS A 47 -24.84 19.60 -26.29
C LYS A 47 -25.15 19.25 -24.84
N GLN A 48 -26.15 19.91 -24.28
CA GLN A 48 -26.59 19.74 -22.89
C GLN A 48 -27.00 18.29 -22.56
N SER A 49 -27.55 17.56 -23.54
CA SER A 49 -27.93 16.14 -23.41
C SER A 49 -26.74 15.22 -23.02
N LEU A 50 -25.50 15.62 -23.34
CA LEU A 50 -24.30 14.87 -22.95
C LEU A 50 -23.96 14.98 -21.47
N ARG A 51 -24.54 15.94 -20.72
CA ARG A 51 -24.35 16.02 -19.26
C ARG A 51 -24.87 14.78 -18.54
N ARG A 52 -26.05 14.27 -18.94
CA ARG A 52 -26.61 13.02 -18.40
C ARG A 52 -25.69 11.83 -18.66
N VAL A 53 -25.03 11.80 -19.81
CA VAL A 53 -24.08 10.73 -20.17
C VAL A 53 -22.79 10.83 -19.33
N LEU A 54 -22.30 12.05 -19.08
CA LEU A 54 -21.15 12.28 -18.19
C LEU A 54 -21.42 11.79 -16.77
N GLU A 55 -22.60 12.12 -16.24
CA GLU A 55 -23.05 11.67 -14.92
C GLU A 55 -23.17 10.14 -14.85
N LYS A 56 -23.79 9.52 -15.86
CA LYS A 56 -23.87 8.06 -15.99
C LYS A 56 -22.48 7.40 -15.93
N TYR A 57 -21.48 7.95 -16.62
CA TYR A 57 -20.11 7.42 -16.55
C TYR A 57 -19.40 7.72 -15.22
N SER A 58 -19.69 8.85 -14.58
CA SER A 58 -19.24 9.16 -13.22
C SER A 58 -19.75 8.12 -12.23
N ASN A 59 -21.05 7.84 -12.23
CA ASN A 59 -21.67 6.87 -11.33
C ASN A 59 -21.17 5.45 -11.59
N ARG A 60 -20.99 5.06 -12.86
CA ARG A 60 -20.41 3.75 -13.21
C ARG A 60 -18.97 3.56 -12.72
N GLU A 61 -18.13 4.59 -12.83
CA GLU A 61 -16.77 4.55 -12.27
C GLU A 61 -16.83 4.36 -10.76
N LYS A 62 -17.58 5.22 -10.06
CA LYS A 62 -17.73 5.17 -8.59
C LYS A 62 -18.19 3.79 -8.12
N ASN A 63 -19.21 3.23 -8.77
CA ASN A 63 -19.74 1.92 -8.38
C ASN A 63 -18.73 0.79 -8.61
N ARG A 64 -17.99 0.81 -9.73
CA ARG A 64 -16.96 -0.21 -10.01
C ARG A 64 -15.75 -0.10 -9.10
N ALA A 65 -15.28 1.11 -8.84
CA ALA A 65 -14.20 1.37 -7.89
C ALA A 65 -14.60 0.90 -6.48
N LYS A 66 -15.81 1.28 -6.04
CA LYS A 66 -16.35 0.87 -4.73
C LYS A 66 -16.51 -0.65 -4.62
N ASP A 67 -17.04 -1.32 -5.63
CA ASP A 67 -17.15 -2.79 -5.67
C ASP A 67 -15.78 -3.46 -5.53
N PHE A 68 -14.79 -3.02 -6.31
CA PHE A 68 -13.43 -3.54 -6.21
C PHE A 68 -12.85 -3.36 -4.80
N ILE A 69 -13.00 -2.18 -4.21
CA ILE A 69 -12.52 -1.90 -2.84
C ILE A 69 -13.28 -2.75 -1.81
N HIS A 70 -14.59 -2.96 -1.95
CA HIS A 70 -15.34 -3.84 -1.06
C HIS A 70 -14.76 -5.25 -1.05
N LYS A 71 -14.45 -5.80 -2.23
CA LYS A 71 -13.87 -7.14 -2.36
C LYS A 71 -12.47 -7.20 -1.73
N VAL A 72 -11.60 -6.23 -2.04
CA VAL A 72 -10.25 -6.14 -1.46
C VAL A 72 -10.31 -6.04 0.08
N THR A 73 -11.12 -5.11 0.61
CA THR A 73 -11.23 -4.90 2.06
C THR A 73 -11.85 -6.10 2.78
N ARG A 74 -12.75 -6.84 2.14
CA ARG A 74 -13.29 -8.10 2.67
C ARG A 74 -12.20 -9.15 2.81
N VAL A 75 -11.43 -9.40 1.74
CA VAL A 75 -10.33 -10.39 1.75
C VAL A 75 -9.30 -10.06 2.83
N ILE A 76 -8.93 -8.78 2.97
CA ILE A 76 -8.01 -8.33 4.03
C ILE A 76 -8.60 -8.56 5.44
N ALA A 77 -9.87 -8.18 5.67
CA ALA A 77 -10.50 -8.34 6.97
C ALA A 77 -10.69 -9.82 7.38
N GLU A 78 -10.95 -10.69 6.41
CA GLU A 78 -11.06 -12.15 6.63
C GLU A 78 -9.68 -12.76 6.92
N ALA A 79 -8.65 -12.39 6.16
CA ALA A 79 -7.31 -12.95 6.30
C ALA A 79 -6.61 -12.55 7.61
N PHE A 80 -6.88 -11.34 8.10
CA PHE A 80 -6.30 -10.83 9.35
C PHE A 80 -7.39 -10.64 10.40
N ARG A 81 -8.31 -11.60 10.51
CA ARG A 81 -9.40 -11.55 11.49
C ARG A 81 -8.84 -11.48 12.90
N GLY A 82 -9.36 -10.55 13.71
CA GLY A 82 -8.91 -10.33 15.09
C GLY A 82 -7.76 -9.32 15.25
N TYR A 83 -7.04 -9.01 14.17
CA TYR A 83 -5.99 -7.98 14.21
C TYR A 83 -6.58 -6.57 14.21
N VAL A 84 -5.82 -5.63 14.78
CA VAL A 84 -6.08 -4.19 14.64
C VAL A 84 -5.31 -3.67 13.42
N HIS A 85 -6.03 -3.08 12.47
CA HIS A 85 -5.44 -2.55 11.24
C HIS A 85 -5.05 -1.08 11.41
N GLY A 86 -3.75 -0.80 11.55
CA GLY A 86 -3.23 0.55 11.50
C GLY A 86 -3.15 1.09 10.06
N PHE A 87 -3.74 2.25 9.78
CA PHE A 87 -3.67 2.95 8.48
C PHE A 87 -3.11 4.35 8.66
N GLU A 88 -2.36 4.87 7.68
CA GLU A 88 -1.95 6.29 7.68
C GLU A 88 -3.15 7.23 7.57
N ASP A 89 -3.19 8.26 8.43
CA ASP A 89 -4.18 9.34 8.39
C ASP A 89 -3.82 10.38 7.31
N LEU A 90 -4.02 10.01 6.04
CA LEU A 90 -3.66 10.85 4.91
C LEU A 90 -4.71 11.92 4.61
N ASN A 91 -4.31 13.18 4.76
CA ASN A 91 -5.11 14.33 4.32
C ASN A 91 -4.78 14.72 2.87
N LYS A 92 -5.62 14.27 1.93
CA LYS A 92 -5.45 14.55 0.49
C LYS A 92 -5.34 16.03 0.13
N GLU A 93 -6.10 16.90 0.80
CA GLU A 93 -6.12 18.34 0.49
C GLU A 93 -4.75 18.97 0.77
N LYS A 94 -4.12 18.57 1.88
CA LYS A 94 -2.75 18.99 2.24
C LYS A 94 -1.68 18.43 1.30
N MET A 95 -2.02 17.44 0.45
CA MET A 95 -1.08 16.83 -0.50
C MET A 95 -1.12 17.45 -1.89
N PHE A 96 -2.11 18.31 -2.20
CA PHE A 96 -2.15 19.03 -3.46
C PHE A 96 -1.02 20.04 -3.56
N ARG A 97 -0.45 20.15 -4.76
CA ARG A 97 0.68 21.02 -5.11
C ARG A 97 0.37 21.80 -6.39
N LYS A 98 1.31 22.62 -6.86
CA LYS A 98 1.15 23.37 -8.13
C LYS A 98 1.06 22.45 -9.38
N SER A 99 1.53 21.21 -9.30
CA SER A 99 1.54 20.29 -10.44
C SER A 99 0.16 19.66 -10.68
N ARG A 100 -0.43 19.97 -11.85
CA ARG A 100 -1.71 19.39 -12.30
C ARG A 100 -1.65 17.85 -12.40
N ASN A 101 -0.52 17.31 -12.85
CA ASN A 101 -0.35 15.86 -12.99
C ASN A 101 -0.29 15.18 -11.63
N HIS A 102 0.43 15.77 -10.66
CA HIS A 102 0.49 15.28 -9.28
C HIS A 102 -0.91 15.29 -8.64
N ASN A 103 -1.61 16.41 -8.70
CA ASN A 103 -2.94 16.53 -8.10
C ASN A 103 -3.94 15.56 -8.70
N ARG A 104 -3.86 15.32 -10.02
CA ARG A 104 -4.70 14.33 -10.69
C ARG A 104 -4.45 12.91 -10.18
N LYS A 105 -3.21 12.57 -9.83
CA LYS A 105 -2.91 11.26 -9.22
C LYS A 105 -3.48 11.16 -7.81
N ILE A 106 -3.27 12.17 -6.97
CA ILE A 106 -3.83 12.22 -5.61
C ILE A 106 -5.36 12.19 -5.62
N ALA A 107 -6.01 12.87 -6.57
CA ALA A 107 -7.46 12.87 -6.70
C ALA A 107 -8.05 11.49 -7.03
N LYS A 108 -7.26 10.60 -7.66
CA LYS A 108 -7.67 9.25 -8.02
C LYS A 108 -7.38 8.20 -6.96
N SER A 109 -6.65 8.54 -5.90
CA SER A 109 -6.44 7.58 -4.82
C SER A 109 -7.74 7.37 -4.05
N ASP A 110 -8.01 6.17 -3.55
CA ASP A 110 -9.25 5.85 -2.83
C ASP A 110 -9.03 5.53 -1.35
N TRP A 111 -7.95 6.06 -0.77
CA TRP A 111 -7.51 5.69 0.58
C TRP A 111 -8.59 5.92 1.66
N ARG A 112 -9.30 7.06 1.60
CA ARG A 112 -10.43 7.34 2.52
C ARG A 112 -11.55 6.30 2.38
N THR A 113 -11.84 5.85 1.16
CA THR A 113 -12.84 4.81 0.89
C THR A 113 -12.38 3.46 1.41
N ILE A 114 -11.11 3.10 1.20
CA ILE A 114 -10.49 1.87 1.73
C ILE A 114 -10.59 1.87 3.26
N ILE A 115 -10.13 2.92 3.92
CA ILE A 115 -10.18 3.08 5.38
C ILE A 115 -11.63 2.97 5.88
N SER A 116 -12.56 3.72 5.28
CA SER A 116 -13.99 3.68 5.68
C SER A 116 -14.58 2.27 5.57
N LEU A 117 -14.30 1.56 4.46
CA LEU A 117 -14.80 0.21 4.25
C LEU A 117 -14.10 -0.84 5.12
N MET A 118 -12.85 -0.60 5.52
CA MET A 118 -12.14 -1.42 6.50
C MET A 118 -12.69 -1.20 7.91
N SER A 119 -12.95 0.05 8.33
CA SER A 119 -13.51 0.36 9.65
C SER A 119 -14.88 -0.27 9.89
N TYR A 120 -15.65 -0.53 8.83
CA TYR A 120 -16.90 -1.27 8.93
C TYR A 120 -16.70 -2.79 9.12
N LYS A 121 -15.57 -3.35 8.67
CA LYS A 121 -15.30 -4.80 8.66
C LYS A 121 -14.34 -5.27 9.74
N SER A 122 -13.49 -4.39 10.26
CA SER A 122 -12.50 -4.71 11.28
C SER A 122 -12.13 -3.49 12.12
N ARG A 123 -11.35 -3.73 13.18
CA ARG A 123 -10.84 -2.68 14.07
C ARG A 123 -9.75 -1.90 13.34
N VAL A 124 -9.95 -0.60 13.16
CA VAL A 124 -9.00 0.31 12.48
C VAL A 124 -8.44 1.34 13.45
N ARG A 125 -7.13 1.59 13.37
CA ARG A 125 -6.46 2.71 14.06
C ARG A 125 -5.82 3.63 13.03
N LEU A 126 -6.11 4.92 13.11
CA LEU A 126 -5.44 5.92 12.26
C LEU A 126 -4.10 6.33 12.88
N LEU A 127 -3.05 6.35 12.06
CA LEU A 127 -1.67 6.62 12.45
C LEU A 127 -1.21 7.94 11.86
N ASN A 128 -0.35 8.66 12.59
CA ASN A 128 0.18 9.92 12.10
C ASN A 128 1.09 9.67 10.87
N PRO A 129 0.80 10.22 9.68
CA PRO A 129 1.63 10.02 8.49
C PRO A 129 2.98 10.76 8.55
N HIS A 130 3.21 11.60 9.57
CA HIS A 130 4.41 12.42 9.66
C HIS A 130 5.67 11.57 9.79
N ASN A 131 6.61 11.72 8.85
CA ASN A 131 7.90 11.03 8.76
C ASN A 131 7.89 9.51 8.48
N SER A 132 6.73 8.89 8.24
CA SER A 132 6.66 7.44 7.95
C SER A 132 7.50 7.02 6.74
N SER A 133 7.48 7.81 5.65
CA SER A 133 8.22 7.52 4.42
C SER A 133 9.60 8.20 4.31
N ARG A 134 10.02 8.94 5.35
CA ARG A 134 11.27 9.73 5.36
C ARG A 134 12.26 9.32 6.45
N ARG A 135 11.81 8.57 7.45
CA ARG A 135 12.61 8.09 8.56
C ARG A 135 13.17 6.70 8.23
N CYS A 136 14.41 6.40 8.61
CA CYS A 136 14.90 5.04 8.58
C CYS A 136 14.20 4.25 9.68
N SER A 137 13.68 3.07 9.36
CA SER A 137 13.18 2.13 10.38
C SER A 137 14.25 1.68 11.37
N SER A 138 15.55 1.81 11.03
CA SER A 138 16.66 1.53 11.94
C SER A 138 17.16 2.71 12.79
N GLY A 139 16.57 3.92 12.67
CA GLY A 139 16.78 4.98 13.68
C GLY A 139 17.08 6.39 13.17
N MET A 140 17.64 6.56 11.97
CA MET A 140 18.21 7.84 11.52
C MET A 140 17.47 8.47 10.31
N VAL A 141 17.56 9.79 10.14
CA VAL A 141 16.84 10.52 9.07
C VAL A 141 17.78 10.76 7.90
N ASN A 142 17.61 10.05 6.78
CA ASN A 142 18.21 10.39 5.48
C ASN A 142 17.52 9.55 4.38
N ALA A 143 16.42 10.05 3.80
CA ALA A 143 15.70 9.36 2.73
C ALA A 143 16.15 9.83 1.34
N PRO A 144 16.85 9.01 0.54
CA PRO A 144 17.03 9.28 -0.89
C PRO A 144 15.70 9.15 -1.65
N LYS A 145 15.58 9.85 -2.78
CA LYS A 145 14.46 9.71 -3.71
C LYS A 145 14.67 8.45 -4.56
N GLY A 146 13.82 7.44 -4.43
CA GLY A 146 13.92 6.20 -5.22
C GLY A 146 12.92 5.13 -4.78
N ALA A 147 12.90 4.00 -5.51
CA ALA A 147 12.16 2.79 -5.13
C ALA A 147 12.86 2.02 -4.00
N LEU A 148 14.20 2.02 -4.01
CA LEU A 148 15.04 1.54 -2.92
C LEU A 148 15.34 2.69 -1.95
N TYR A 149 15.15 2.42 -0.66
CA TYR A 149 15.61 3.25 0.42
C TYR A 149 17.04 2.82 0.78
N GLU A 150 17.99 3.74 0.63
CA GLU A 150 19.38 3.54 1.04
C GLU A 150 19.75 4.58 2.10
N CYS A 151 19.98 4.13 3.33
CA CYS A 151 20.43 5.02 4.38
C CYS A 151 21.92 5.30 4.20
N LYS A 152 22.26 6.55 3.88
CA LYS A 152 23.67 6.98 3.77
C LYS A 152 24.45 6.91 5.09
N SER A 153 23.76 6.81 6.22
CA SER A 153 24.36 6.82 7.56
C SER A 153 24.61 5.42 8.12
N CYS A 154 23.67 4.48 7.93
CA CYS A 154 23.80 3.11 8.45
C CYS A 154 23.92 2.03 7.36
N GLY A 155 23.93 2.40 6.07
CA GLY A 155 24.06 1.47 4.96
C GLY A 155 22.82 0.62 4.65
N LEU A 156 21.72 0.77 5.42
CA LEU A 156 20.50 -0.01 5.23
C LEU A 156 19.92 0.19 3.83
N LYS A 157 19.77 -0.90 3.07
CA LYS A 157 19.09 -0.96 1.78
C LYS A 157 17.82 -1.79 1.90
N ILE A 158 16.65 -1.17 1.75
CA ILE A 158 15.35 -1.85 1.77
C ILE A 158 14.36 -1.18 0.82
N ASP A 159 13.30 -1.88 0.44
CA ASP A 159 12.19 -1.28 -0.29
C ASP A 159 11.58 -0.11 0.52
N ARG A 160 11.29 1.00 -0.16
CA ARG A 160 10.79 2.21 0.49
C ARG A 160 9.41 2.04 1.11
N GLN A 161 8.53 1.25 0.50
CA GLN A 161 7.21 0.94 1.02
C GLN A 161 7.32 0.00 2.24
N LEU A 162 8.23 -0.96 2.21
CA LEU A 162 8.54 -1.77 3.39
C LEU A 162 9.05 -0.91 4.55
N ASN A 163 9.98 0.02 4.29
CA ASN A 163 10.45 0.98 5.30
C ASN A 163 9.29 1.81 5.90
N ALA A 164 8.38 2.28 5.05
CA ALA A 164 7.20 3.02 5.51
C ALA A 164 6.32 2.16 6.42
N CYS A 165 6.04 0.91 6.02
CA CYS A 165 5.26 -0.02 6.83
C CYS A 165 5.94 -0.32 8.18
N LEU A 166 7.25 -0.52 8.22
CA LEU A 166 8.00 -0.73 9.47
C LEU A 166 7.91 0.48 10.40
N ASN A 167 8.04 1.70 9.88
CA ASN A 167 7.90 2.91 10.69
C ASN A 167 6.49 3.05 11.29
N LEU A 168 5.45 2.73 10.52
CA LEU A 168 4.08 2.73 11.02
C LEU A 168 3.86 1.66 12.10
N TYR A 169 4.49 0.50 11.93
CA TYR A 169 4.44 -0.57 12.93
C TYR A 169 5.07 -0.13 14.24
N LEU A 170 6.29 0.41 14.19
CA LEU A 170 6.98 0.95 15.36
C LEU A 170 6.15 2.02 16.08
N GLN A 171 5.43 2.86 15.33
CA GLN A 171 4.53 3.85 15.92
C GLN A 171 3.33 3.22 16.64
N VAL A 172 2.75 2.14 16.11
CA VAL A 172 1.64 1.42 16.76
C VAL A 172 2.08 0.82 18.08
N GLU A 173 3.26 0.20 18.08
CA GLU A 173 3.87 -0.44 19.25
C GLU A 173 4.49 0.55 20.24
N GLY A 174 4.62 1.83 19.86
CA GLY A 174 5.29 2.84 20.70
C GLY A 174 6.80 2.64 20.83
N LEU A 175 7.41 1.93 19.88
CA LEU A 175 8.83 1.57 19.91
C LEU A 175 9.68 2.62 19.17
N PRO A 176 10.85 2.99 19.71
CA PRO A 176 11.79 3.84 18.97
C PRO A 176 12.46 3.05 17.85
N PRO A 177 12.72 3.65 16.69
CA PRO A 177 13.46 2.97 15.63
C PRO A 177 14.92 2.72 16.06
N SER A 178 15.39 1.48 15.95
CA SER A 178 16.77 1.07 16.26
C SER A 178 17.21 -0.10 15.39
N GLN A 179 18.51 -0.24 15.15
CA GLN A 179 19.06 -1.35 14.36
C GLN A 179 18.79 -2.71 15.01
N LYS A 180 18.82 -2.79 16.35
CA LYS A 180 18.52 -4.02 17.08
C LYS A 180 17.09 -4.48 16.84
N LEU A 181 16.12 -3.58 17.01
CA LEU A 181 14.70 -3.88 16.74
C LEU A 181 14.46 -4.22 15.27
N PHE A 182 15.10 -3.52 14.34
CA PHE A 182 15.03 -3.86 12.93
C PHE A 182 15.54 -5.29 12.68
N ASN A 183 16.70 -5.65 13.22
CA ASN A 183 17.25 -6.99 13.08
C ASN A 183 16.37 -8.05 13.75
N GLU A 184 15.76 -7.77 14.90
CA GLU A 184 14.82 -8.68 15.57
C GLU A 184 13.55 -8.89 14.74
N LEU A 185 12.98 -7.83 14.18
CA LEU A 185 11.82 -7.91 13.29
C LEU A 185 12.15 -8.68 12.00
N VAL A 186 13.33 -8.46 11.43
CA VAL A 186 13.79 -9.16 10.23
C VAL A 186 14.19 -10.62 10.53
N ARG A 187 14.68 -10.93 11.72
CA ARG A 187 15.01 -12.31 12.14
C ARG A 187 13.76 -13.11 12.51
N GLY A 188 12.78 -12.48 13.14
CA GLY A 188 11.46 -13.08 13.41
C GLY A 188 10.65 -13.28 12.13
N TRP A 189 10.94 -12.50 11.09
CA TRP A 189 10.42 -12.72 9.74
C TRP A 189 11.06 -13.98 9.13
N GLY A 190 10.30 -15.08 9.12
CA GLY A 190 10.70 -16.37 8.53
C GLY A 190 10.76 -16.41 7.00
N GLY A 191 11.19 -15.32 6.34
CA GLY A 191 11.61 -15.35 4.93
C GLY A 191 10.53 -15.28 3.86
N PHE A 192 9.26 -15.06 4.17
CA PHE A 192 8.21 -14.94 3.15
C PHE A 192 7.34 -13.70 3.36
N ALA A 193 7.13 -12.88 2.33
CA ALA A 193 6.10 -11.83 2.28
C ALA A 193 4.75 -12.44 1.84
N LEU A 194 3.66 -11.67 1.65
CA LEU A 194 2.38 -12.12 1.07
C LEU A 194 1.83 -11.07 0.07
N THR A 195 1.79 -11.37 -1.22
CA THR A 195 1.31 -10.52 -2.33
C THR A 195 0.03 -11.06 -2.96
N GLY A 196 -0.87 -10.25 -3.51
CA GLY A 196 -1.99 -10.81 -4.30
C GLY A 196 -1.47 -11.49 -5.58
N GLY A 197 -1.85 -12.75 -5.82
CA GLY A 197 -1.51 -13.43 -7.08
C GLY A 197 -1.95 -12.63 -8.32
N GLU A 198 -1.24 -12.78 -9.44
CA GLU A 198 -1.62 -12.18 -10.71
C GLU A 198 -3.08 -12.50 -11.02
N ALA A 199 -3.86 -11.47 -11.35
CA ALA A 199 -5.20 -11.66 -11.83
C ALA A 199 -5.14 -12.44 -13.14
N ASP A 200 -5.78 -13.61 -13.19
CA ASP A 200 -6.14 -14.23 -14.46
C ASP A 200 -6.86 -13.16 -15.29
N ALA A 201 -6.38 -12.91 -16.51
CA ALA A 201 -6.84 -11.83 -17.38
C ALA A 201 -8.33 -11.88 -17.76
N GLY A 202 -9.09 -12.84 -17.22
CA GLY A 202 -10.53 -13.04 -17.43
C GLY A 202 -11.41 -13.15 -16.17
N SER A 203 -10.89 -13.04 -14.94
CA SER A 203 -11.73 -13.20 -13.73
C SER A 203 -12.07 -11.86 -13.04
N ASP A 204 -13.35 -11.68 -12.72
CA ASP A 204 -13.87 -10.45 -12.08
C ASP A 204 -13.66 -10.43 -10.55
N GLU A 205 -13.10 -11.49 -9.95
CA GLU A 205 -12.78 -11.60 -8.52
C GLU A 205 -11.32 -11.21 -8.24
N PRO A 206 -11.02 -10.47 -7.15
CA PRO A 206 -9.65 -10.41 -6.65
C PRO A 206 -9.21 -11.80 -6.20
N VAL A 207 -7.96 -12.16 -6.50
CA VAL A 207 -7.37 -13.47 -6.19
C VAL A 207 -7.56 -13.79 -4.71
N ARG A 208 -8.12 -14.97 -4.43
CA ARG A 208 -8.44 -15.45 -3.07
C ARG A 208 -7.21 -15.79 -2.22
N SER A 209 -6.03 -15.81 -2.82
CA SER A 209 -4.78 -16.20 -2.18
C SER A 209 -3.74 -15.09 -2.27
N PHE A 210 -3.14 -14.78 -1.13
CA PHE A 210 -1.92 -13.99 -1.06
C PHE A 210 -0.72 -14.94 -1.32
N LYS A 211 0.08 -14.72 -2.39
CA LYS A 211 1.36 -15.35 -2.77
C LYS A 211 2.59 -14.61 -2.26
N ALA A 212 3.59 -15.29 -1.70
CA ALA A 212 4.75 -14.62 -1.13
C ALA A 212 5.67 -13.81 -2.07
N CYS A 213 6.28 -12.73 -1.55
CA CYS A 213 7.37 -11.97 -2.21
C CYS A 213 8.66 -12.02 -1.39
N GLU A 214 9.78 -11.96 -2.07
CA GLU A 214 11.06 -11.65 -1.45
C GLU A 214 11.29 -10.13 -1.45
N PRO A 215 11.80 -9.55 -0.35
CA PRO A 215 12.24 -8.16 -0.35
C PRO A 215 13.38 -7.96 -1.34
N GLN A 216 13.20 -7.10 -2.34
CA GLN A 216 14.31 -6.71 -3.21
C GLN A 216 15.34 -5.89 -2.43
N GLY A 217 16.58 -6.38 -2.39
CA GLY A 217 17.74 -5.60 -1.94
C GLY A 217 17.99 -5.56 -0.44
N LEU A 218 17.51 -6.55 0.34
CA LEU A 218 17.86 -6.70 1.75
C LEU A 218 19.32 -7.21 1.89
N SER A 219 20.30 -6.38 1.53
CA SER A 219 21.72 -6.69 1.69
C SER A 219 22.26 -5.96 2.92
N MET A 220 22.53 -6.70 3.98
CA MET A 220 23.44 -6.27 5.04
C MET A 220 24.74 -7.03 4.77
N ASP A 221 25.65 -6.42 4.00
CA ASP A 221 26.91 -7.08 3.67
C ASP A 221 27.75 -7.28 4.94
N GLN A 222 27.85 -8.58 5.27
CA GLN A 222 28.99 -9.32 5.81
C GLN A 222 28.89 -9.87 7.25
N HIS A 223 28.83 -11.22 7.25
CA HIS A 223 29.17 -12.19 8.28
C HIS A 223 28.28 -12.30 9.51
N LEU A 224 27.31 -13.21 9.44
CA LEU A 224 26.97 -14.06 10.58
C LEU A 224 26.86 -15.53 10.12
N PRO A 225 27.45 -16.47 10.88
CA PRO A 225 27.75 -17.82 10.40
C PRO A 225 26.47 -18.62 10.16
N ILE A 226 26.47 -19.35 9.03
CA ILE A 226 25.52 -20.42 8.77
C ILE A 226 25.83 -21.52 9.79
N LEU A 227 25.03 -21.59 10.86
CA LEU A 227 24.97 -22.80 11.67
C LEU A 227 24.19 -23.83 10.86
N SER A 228 24.94 -24.73 10.24
CA SER A 228 24.46 -25.98 9.68
C SER A 228 23.75 -26.76 10.78
N LEU A 229 22.42 -26.86 10.71
CA LEU A 229 21.68 -27.86 11.47
C LEU A 229 21.66 -29.13 10.63
N GLU A 230 22.48 -30.11 11.01
CA GLU A 230 22.28 -31.49 10.59
C GLU A 230 20.95 -32.03 11.15
N PRO A 231 20.26 -32.89 10.42
CA PRO A 231 18.98 -33.44 10.86
C PRO A 231 19.22 -34.51 11.93
N PHE A 232 18.58 -34.35 13.08
CA PHE A 232 18.45 -35.40 14.08
C PHE A 232 17.73 -36.62 13.47
N GLY A 233 18.43 -37.76 13.45
CA GLY A 233 17.88 -39.10 13.43
C GLY A 233 18.08 -39.76 14.79
#